data_AF-A0A1B8YHB7-F1
#
_entry.id   AF-A0A1B8YHB7-F1
#
_cell.length_a   1.000
_cell.length_b   1.000
_cell.length_c   1.000
_cell.angle_alpha   90.00
_cell.angle_beta   90.00
_cell.angle_gamma   90.00
#
_symmetry.space_group_name_H-M   'P 1'
#
loop_
_entity.id
_entity.type
_entity.pdbx_description
1 polymer ?
#
loop_
_entity_poly.entity_id
_entity_poly.type
_entity_poly.pdbx_seq_one_letter_code
_entity_poly.pdbx_strand_id
1 'polypeptide(L)'
;MNLKNDFKAFSIGNNANVPSQINYEASENINNGFQADKAITTHDLNKALRQSSTIASVVADFIKTQSGENVLDDGDIAKITVQLNRALEKTNSVFILFLCLRMKSSQRKTATMKY
;
A
#
# COMPACT_ATOMS: atom_id res chain seq x y z
N MET A 1 17.22 9.68 9.04
CA MET A 1 16.18 10.68 8.68
C MET A 1 14.83 10.13 9.12
N ASN A 2 14.04 10.91 9.86
CA ASN A 2 12.67 10.51 10.24
C ASN A 2 11.71 10.95 9.13
N LEU A 3 11.46 10.08 8.16
CA LEU A 3 10.55 10.37 7.04
C LEU A 3 9.09 10.28 7.48
N LYS A 4 8.25 11.17 6.97
CA LYS A 4 6.83 11.31 7.33
C LYS A 4 5.91 10.78 6.22
N ASN A 5 4.83 10.13 6.63
CA ASN A 5 3.68 9.80 5.79
C ASN A 5 2.44 10.42 6.46
N ASP A 6 1.71 11.26 5.74
CA ASP A 6 0.50 11.93 6.24
C ASP A 6 -0.80 11.20 5.93
N PHE A 7 -0.80 10.23 5.02
CA PHE A 7 -1.97 9.40 4.73
C PHE A 7 -2.15 8.35 5.83
N LYS A 8 -3.23 8.45 6.60
CA LYS A 8 -3.49 7.61 7.77
C LYS A 8 -4.63 6.63 7.55
N ALA A 9 -4.45 5.41 8.05
CA ALA A 9 -5.54 4.45 8.14
C ALA A 9 -6.60 4.93 9.15
N PHE A 10 -7.85 5.01 8.70
CA PHE A 10 -8.98 5.49 9.49
C PHE A 10 -9.65 4.35 10.25
N SER A 11 -10.19 4.65 11.43
CA SER A 11 -10.95 3.72 12.25
C SER A 11 -10.23 2.42 12.62
N ILE A 12 -8.90 2.32 12.67
CA ILE A 12 -8.20 1.02 12.91
C ILE A 12 -8.17 0.52 14.36
N GLY A 13 -8.76 1.23 15.32
CA GLY A 13 -8.73 0.85 16.73
C GLY A 13 -9.51 -0.43 17.04
N ASN A 14 -9.10 -1.15 18.09
CA ASN A 14 -9.72 -2.42 18.50
C ASN A 14 -11.25 -2.31 18.75
N ASN A 15 -11.72 -1.17 19.23
CA ASN A 15 -13.14 -0.91 19.54
C ASN A 15 -13.77 0.09 18.56
N ALA A 16 -13.20 0.26 17.37
CA ALA A 16 -13.74 1.21 16.41
C ALA A 16 -15.09 0.74 15.87
N ASN A 17 -16.02 1.69 15.72
CA ASN A 17 -17.39 1.49 15.26
C ASN A 17 -17.43 1.05 13.79
N VAL A 18 -17.21 -0.24 13.51
CA VAL A 18 -17.32 -0.83 12.17
C VAL A 18 -17.96 -2.21 12.22
N PRO A 19 -18.61 -2.63 11.12
CA PRO A 19 -19.01 -4.02 10.95
C PRO A 19 -17.80 -4.96 10.94
N SER A 20 -18.06 -6.17 11.44
CA SER A 20 -17.15 -7.31 11.26
C SER A 20 -16.89 -7.54 9.76
N GLN A 21 -15.79 -8.23 9.44
CA GLN A 21 -15.49 -8.53 8.03
C GLN A 21 -16.60 -9.35 7.38
N ILE A 22 -17.09 -10.37 8.08
CA ILE A 22 -18.16 -11.26 7.61
C ILE A 22 -19.46 -10.47 7.35
N ASN A 23 -19.86 -9.60 8.28
CA ASN A 23 -21.10 -8.81 8.10
C ASN A 23 -20.99 -7.81 6.95
N TYR A 24 -19.79 -7.25 6.73
CA TYR A 24 -19.55 -6.36 5.61
C TYR A 24 -19.62 -7.12 4.28
N GLU A 25 -18.95 -8.28 4.19
CA GLU A 25 -18.96 -9.15 3.00
C GLU A 25 -20.35 -9.66 2.61
N ALA A 26 -21.22 -9.86 3.59
CA ALA A 26 -22.61 -10.23 3.38
C ALA A 26 -23.52 -9.05 2.99
N SER A 27 -23.03 -7.80 3.06
CA SER A 27 -23.83 -6.61 2.76
C SER A 27 -24.07 -6.45 1.26
N GLU A 28 -25.32 -6.19 0.88
CA GLU A 28 -25.69 -5.83 -0.49
C GLU A 28 -24.95 -4.57 -0.99
N ASN A 29 -24.54 -3.69 -0.05
CA ASN A 29 -23.85 -2.44 -0.36
C ASN A 29 -22.46 -2.65 -1.00
N ILE A 30 -21.84 -3.84 -0.87
CA ILE A 30 -20.56 -4.11 -1.54
C ILE A 30 -20.70 -4.06 -3.06
N ASN A 31 -21.80 -4.58 -3.59
CA ASN A 31 -22.03 -4.63 -5.04
C ASN A 31 -22.84 -3.43 -5.52
N ASN A 32 -23.82 -3.00 -4.73
CA ASN A 32 -24.79 -2.00 -5.16
C ASN A 32 -24.44 -0.58 -4.69
N GLY A 33 -23.48 -0.44 -3.77
CA GLY A 33 -23.23 0.82 -3.06
C GLY A 33 -24.37 1.19 -2.10
N PHE A 34 -24.18 2.31 -1.40
CA PHE A 34 -25.21 2.87 -0.52
C PHE A 34 -26.38 3.43 -1.33
N GLN A 35 -27.59 2.96 -1.06
CA GLN A 35 -28.80 3.37 -1.77
C GLN A 35 -29.35 4.69 -1.20
N ALA A 36 -29.78 5.60 -2.06
CA ALA A 36 -30.26 6.93 -1.65
C ALA A 36 -31.56 6.90 -0.83
N ASP A 37 -32.36 5.85 -1.00
CA ASP A 37 -33.64 5.62 -0.30
C ASP A 37 -33.48 4.86 1.03
N LYS A 38 -32.26 4.36 1.33
CA LYS A 38 -31.94 3.66 2.57
C LYS A 38 -31.07 4.55 3.47
N ALA A 39 -31.34 4.55 4.76
CA ALA A 39 -30.50 5.25 5.73
C ALA A 39 -29.09 4.64 5.76
N ILE A 40 -28.07 5.48 5.55
CA ILE A 40 -26.66 5.09 5.67
C ILE A 40 -26.25 5.23 7.13
N THR A 41 -25.75 4.16 7.74
CA THR A 41 -25.22 4.24 9.10
C THR A 41 -23.75 4.65 9.09
N THR A 42 -23.30 5.40 10.10
CA THR A 42 -21.87 5.71 10.29
C THR A 42 -21.05 4.44 10.52
N HIS A 43 -21.64 3.42 11.12
CA HIS A 43 -21.03 2.10 11.31
C HIS A 43 -20.64 1.47 9.97
N ASP A 44 -21.53 1.46 8.99
CA ASP A 44 -21.25 0.89 7.65
C ASP A 44 -20.27 1.78 6.87
N LEU A 45 -20.44 3.10 6.94
CA LEU A 45 -19.54 4.06 6.30
C LEU A 45 -18.10 3.92 6.82
N ASN A 46 -17.92 3.73 8.13
CA ASN A 46 -16.60 3.58 8.73
C ASN A 46 -15.84 2.37 8.18
N LYS A 47 -16.53 1.30 7.74
CA LYS A 47 -15.85 0.14 7.15
C LYS A 47 -15.31 0.43 5.76
N ALA A 48 -16.12 1.07 4.90
CA ALA A 48 -15.70 1.48 3.57
C ALA A 48 -14.51 2.44 3.66
N LEU A 49 -14.59 3.44 4.55
CA LEU A 49 -13.51 4.38 4.82
C LEU A 49 -12.26 3.70 5.41
N ARG A 50 -12.43 2.73 6.32
CA ARG A 50 -11.29 1.96 6.86
C ARG A 50 -10.57 1.21 5.74
N GLN A 51 -11.28 0.46 4.91
CA GLN A 51 -10.63 -0.34 3.85
C GLN A 51 -9.86 0.55 2.86
N SER A 52 -10.45 1.65 2.40
CA SER A 52 -9.79 2.56 1.46
C SER A 52 -8.58 3.27 2.09
N SER A 53 -8.75 3.87 3.27
CA SER A 53 -7.68 4.58 3.97
C SER A 53 -6.53 3.68 4.43
N THR A 54 -6.82 2.41 4.74
CA THR A 54 -5.78 1.43 5.10
C THR A 54 -4.87 1.15 3.90
N ILE A 55 -5.45 0.91 2.72
CA ILE A 55 -4.65 0.72 1.49
C ILE A 55 -3.89 1.99 1.13
N ALA A 56 -4.52 3.16 1.22
CA ALA A 56 -3.85 4.44 0.97
C ALA A 56 -2.64 4.66 1.90
N SER A 57 -2.80 4.40 3.20
CA SER A 57 -1.73 4.50 4.20
C SER A 57 -0.57 3.54 3.90
N VAL A 58 -0.87 2.30 3.49
CA VAL A 58 0.14 1.30 3.12
C VAL A 58 0.92 1.73 1.87
N VAL A 59 0.23 2.20 0.84
CA VAL A 59 0.87 2.67 -0.40
C VAL A 59 1.74 3.90 -0.11
N ALA A 60 1.25 4.86 0.67
CA ALA A 60 2.03 6.04 1.03
C ALA A 60 3.27 5.69 1.88
N ASP A 61 3.16 4.72 2.80
CA ASP A 61 4.32 4.22 3.54
C ASP A 61 5.33 3.50 2.65
N PHE A 62 4.86 2.76 1.64
CA PHE A 62 5.72 2.17 0.62
C PHE A 62 6.48 3.25 -0.16
N ILE A 63 5.77 4.27 -0.66
CA ILE A 63 6.36 5.39 -1.39
C ILE A 63 7.42 6.08 -0.53
N LYS A 64 7.08 6.43 0.72
CA LYS A 64 8.00 7.04 1.68
C LYS A 64 9.27 6.21 1.86
N THR A 65 9.11 4.90 2.07
CA THR A 65 10.23 3.98 2.34
C THR A 65 11.15 3.81 1.14
N GLN A 66 10.59 3.66 -0.07
CA GLN A 66 11.39 3.36 -1.26
C GLN A 66 11.93 4.62 -1.96
N SER A 67 11.20 5.73 -1.93
CA SER A 67 11.66 7.01 -2.50
C SER A 67 12.66 7.72 -1.60
N GLY A 68 12.63 7.47 -0.28
CA GLY A 68 13.45 8.18 0.69
C GLY A 68 12.96 9.61 0.99
N GLU A 69 11.71 9.93 0.63
CA GLU A 69 11.12 11.26 0.80
C GLU A 69 9.89 11.24 1.71
N ASN A 70 9.49 12.43 2.18
CA ASN A 70 8.21 12.60 2.87
C ASN A 70 7.07 12.51 1.87
N VAL A 71 5.98 11.86 2.30
CA VAL A 71 4.72 11.78 1.55
C VAL A 71 3.68 12.59 2.32
N LEU A 72 3.41 13.80 1.85
CA LEU A 72 2.58 14.81 2.53
C LEU A 72 1.18 14.85 1.90
N ASP A 73 0.17 15.13 2.73
CA ASP A 73 -1.20 15.37 2.28
C ASP A 73 -1.42 16.89 2.11
N ASP A 74 -0.75 17.46 1.09
CA ASP A 74 -0.76 18.89 0.76
C ASP A 74 -1.45 19.19 -0.59
N GLY A 75 -2.06 18.17 -1.19
CA GLY A 75 -2.75 18.26 -2.48
C GLY A 75 -1.85 18.17 -3.72
N ASP A 76 -0.53 17.99 -3.58
CA ASP A 76 0.39 17.87 -4.71
C ASP A 76 0.42 16.44 -5.29
N ILE A 77 -0.59 16.14 -6.11
CA ILE A 77 -0.75 14.85 -6.78
C ILE A 77 0.44 14.56 -7.72
N ALA A 78 0.99 15.58 -8.38
CA ALA A 78 2.09 15.41 -9.33
C ALA A 78 3.35 14.94 -8.61
N LYS A 79 3.66 15.51 -7.45
CA LYS A 79 4.79 15.09 -6.61
C LYS A 79 4.61 13.66 -6.10
N ILE A 80 3.44 13.31 -5.58
CA ILE A 80 3.16 11.93 -5.12
C ILE A 80 3.33 10.93 -6.27
N THR A 81 2.92 11.30 -7.49
CA THR A 81 3.09 10.48 -8.70
C THR A 81 4.57 10.25 -9.03
N VAL A 82 5.40 11.29 -8.98
CA VAL A 82 6.85 11.18 -9.20
C VAL A 82 7.50 10.29 -8.12
N GLN A 83 7.11 10.48 -6.87
CA GLN A 83 7.61 9.67 -5.75
C GLN A 83 7.23 8.19 -5.90
N LEU A 84 6.01 7.89 -6.34
CA LEU A 84 5.57 6.53 -6.61
C LEU A 84 6.38 5.88 -7.74
N ASN A 85 6.60 6.57 -8.86
CA ASN A 85 7.41 6.05 -9.96
C ASN A 85 8.84 5.73 -9.49
N ARG A 86 9.45 6.63 -8.72
CA ARG A 86 10.79 6.40 -8.16
C ARG A 86 10.82 5.20 -7.20
N ALA A 87 9.78 5.04 -6.36
CA ALA A 87 9.65 3.90 -5.46
C ALA A 87 9.62 2.55 -6.22
N LEU A 88 8.91 2.51 -7.35
CA LEU A 88 8.84 1.34 -8.23
C LEU A 88 10.16 1.06 -8.94
N GLU A 89 10.79 2.10 -9.51
CA GLU A 89 12.11 1.99 -10.16
C GLU A 89 13.20 1.48 -9.20
N LYS A 90 13.18 1.96 -7.96
CA LYS A 90 14.11 1.51 -6.91
C LYS A 90 13.95 0.02 -6.64
N THR A 91 12.71 -0.44 -6.52
CA THR A 91 12.37 -1.86 -6.28
C THR A 91 12.86 -2.74 -7.43
N ASN A 92 12.60 -2.34 -8.68
CA ASN A 92 13.05 -3.07 -9.87
C ASN A 92 14.58 -3.14 -9.95
N SER A 93 15.27 -2.04 -9.65
CA SER A 93 16.74 -1.98 -9.66
C SER A 93 17.36 -2.94 -8.65
N VAL A 94 16.79 -3.02 -7.44
CA VAL A 94 17.23 -3.96 -6.39
C VAL A 94 16.99 -5.40 -6.84
N PHE A 95 15.83 -5.70 -7.41
CA PHE A 95 15.52 -7.04 -7.90
C PHE A 95 16.48 -7.51 -8.99
N ILE A 96 16.75 -6.66 -10.00
CA ILE A 96 17.71 -6.96 -11.07
C ILE A 96 19.11 -7.21 -10.50
N LEU A 97 19.55 -6.38 -9.54
CA LEU A 97 20.85 -6.55 -8.89
C LEU A 97 20.97 -7.92 -8.19
N PHE A 98 19.93 -8.33 -7.45
CA PHE A 98 19.89 -9.65 -6.83
C PHE A 98 19.92 -10.78 -7.86
N LEU A 99 19.19 -10.65 -8.97
CA LEU A 99 19.21 -11.62 -10.06
C LEU A 99 20.62 -11.75 -10.66
N CYS A 100 21.27 -10.62 -10.97
CA CYS A 100 22.63 -10.60 -11.51
C CYS A 100 23.66 -11.21 -10.55
N LEU A 101 23.53 -10.96 -9.24
CA LEU A 101 24.40 -11.56 -8.23
C LEU A 101 24.21 -13.08 -8.13
N ARG A 102 22.97 -13.58 -8.21
CA ARG A 102 22.69 -15.02 -8.27
C ARG A 102 23.25 -15.68 -9.53
N MET A 103 23.12 -15.03 -10.68
CA MET A 103 23.69 -15.54 -11.93
C MET A 103 25.22 -15.59 -11.84
N LYS A 104 25.88 -14.54 -11.36
CA LYS A 104 27.35 -14.51 -11.19
C LYS A 104 27.88 -15.58 -10.23
N SER A 105 27.16 -15.90 -9.16
CA SER A 105 27.58 -16.95 -8.21
C SER A 105 27.38 -18.36 -8.79
N SER A 106 26.33 -18.57 -9.58
CA SER A 106 26.11 -19.83 -10.31
C SER A 106 27.22 -20.09 -11.34
N GLN A 107 27.58 -19.10 -12.16
CA GLN A 107 28.64 -19.24 -13.17
C GLN A 107 30.03 -19.52 -12.55
N ARG A 108 30.33 -18.92 -11.39
CA ARG A 108 31.58 -19.21 -10.66
C ARG A 108 31.65 -20.66 -10.17
N LYS A 109 30.57 -21.21 -9.61
CA LYS A 109 30.51 -22.61 -9.15
C LYS A 109 30.70 -23.61 -10.29
N THR A 110 30.15 -23.33 -11.47
CA THR A 110 30.32 -24.19 -12.66
C THR A 110 31.73 -24.12 -13.24
N ALA A 111 32.41 -22.97 -13.12
CA ALA A 111 33.79 -22.81 -13.56
C ALA A 111 34.77 -23.58 -12.66
N THR A 112 34.55 -23.61 -11.34
CA THR A 112 35.42 -24.32 -10.39
C THR A 112 35.23 -25.84 -10.37
N MET A 113 34.14 -26.38 -10.91
CA MET A 113 33.93 -27.84 -11.04
C MET A 113 34.49 -28.43 -12.34
N LYS A 114 34.99 -27.60 -13.26
CA LYS A 114 35.56 -28.02 -14.55
C LYS A 114 37.09 -28.12 -14.53
N TYR A 115 37.73 -27.90 -13.39
CA TYR A 115 39.17 -28.03 -13.16
C TYR A 115 39.43 -28.91 -11.95
#